data_AF-A0AAW3DAW8-F1
#
_entry.id   AF-A0AAW3DAW8-F1
#
_cell.length_a   1.000
_cell.length_b   1.000
_cell.length_c   1.000
_cell.angle_alpha   90.00
_cell.angle_beta   90.00
_cell.angle_gamma   90.00
#
_symmetry.space_group_name_H-M   'P 1'
#
loop_
_entity.id
_entity.type
_entity.pdbx_description
1 polymer ?
#
loop_
_entity_poly.entity_id
_entity_poly.type
_entity_poly.pdbx_seq_one_letter_code
_entity_poly.pdbx_strand_id
1 'polypeptide(L)'
;MKKILIIIFCILLLSSCTKSTLIGDKLTDKATEQQQEQVKQEVLKLLEQEYNQPFKIVDYSYEYGTHWKDKTCAIASMCPKEIYGVYKMKIETIETPNLSLNIRIEDDGKNFMDDFKKTYVPIFYCGALGSYYDDLRINKSKVNTDYLDKAEKYCDNRGQKELYERSKYIYLRNLSK
;
A
#
# COMPACT_ATOMS: atom_id res chain seq x y z
N MET A 1 27.69 -50.22 33.33
CA MET A 1 28.00 -48.86 32.83
C MET A 1 27.82 -48.70 31.31
N LYS A 2 28.26 -49.63 30.45
CA LYS A 2 28.04 -49.57 28.98
C LYS A 2 26.57 -49.40 28.53
N LYS A 3 25.60 -50.05 29.21
CA LYS A 3 24.16 -49.95 28.88
C LYS A 3 23.55 -48.57 29.19
N ILE A 4 24.08 -47.84 30.19
CA ILE A 4 23.61 -46.50 30.57
C ILE A 4 24.13 -45.45 29.57
N LEU A 5 25.35 -45.61 29.07
CA LEU A 5 25.94 -44.74 28.04
C LEU A 5 25.19 -44.79 26.70
N ILE A 6 24.66 -45.96 26.31
CA ILE A 6 23.87 -46.11 25.08
C ILE A 6 22.52 -45.39 25.18
N ILE A 7 21.87 -45.42 26.36
CA ILE A 7 20.59 -44.75 26.58
C ILE A 7 20.77 -43.22 26.55
N ILE A 8 21.84 -42.70 27.16
CA ILE A 8 22.16 -41.25 27.13
C ILE A 8 22.48 -40.79 25.70
N PHE A 9 23.19 -41.60 24.91
CA PHE A 9 23.50 -41.30 23.51
C PHE A 9 22.25 -41.31 22.61
N CYS A 10 21.29 -42.22 22.86
CA CYS A 10 20.00 -42.22 22.14
C CYS A 10 19.10 -41.01 22.51
N ILE A 11 19.13 -40.53 23.75
CA ILE A 11 18.34 -39.36 24.18
C ILE A 11 18.88 -38.06 23.55
N LEU A 12 20.21 -37.96 23.35
CA LEU A 12 20.85 -36.80 22.71
C LEU A 12 20.63 -36.75 21.18
N LEU A 13 20.39 -37.90 20.53
CA LEU A 13 20.07 -37.97 19.10
C LEU A 13 18.59 -37.69 18.80
N LEU A 14 17.70 -37.87 19.77
CA LEU A 14 16.26 -37.56 19.64
C LEU A 14 15.94 -36.07 19.86
N SER A 15 16.79 -35.32 20.55
CA SER A 15 16.62 -33.87 20.73
C SER A 15 17.07 -33.05 19.51
N SER A 16 17.65 -33.68 18.48
CA SER A 16 18.08 -33.03 17.24
C SER A 16 16.98 -32.94 16.17
N CYS A 17 15.80 -33.50 16.41
CA CYS A 17 14.72 -33.60 15.42
C CYS A 17 13.47 -32.78 15.77
N THR A 18 13.59 -31.60 16.35
CA THR A 18 12.47 -30.62 16.41
C THR A 18 12.97 -29.17 16.42
N LYS A 19 13.59 -28.76 15.32
CA LYS A 19 13.40 -27.40 14.79
C LYS A 19 13.08 -27.57 13.32
N SER A 20 11.85 -27.99 13.04
CA SER A 20 11.36 -28.00 11.66
C SER A 20 11.53 -26.58 11.12
N THR A 21 12.30 -26.51 10.05
CA THR A 21 12.44 -25.43 9.09
C THR A 21 11.08 -25.06 8.49
N LEU A 22 10.25 -24.40 9.30
CA LEU A 22 8.99 -23.73 8.94
C LEU A 22 9.02 -22.30 9.49
N ILE A 23 10.21 -21.71 9.58
CA ILE A 23 10.40 -20.35 10.09
C ILE A 23 10.16 -19.42 8.90
N GLY A 24 8.94 -18.91 8.80
CA GLY A 24 8.71 -17.68 8.07
C GLY A 24 9.39 -16.51 8.80
N ASP A 25 9.96 -15.57 8.04
CA ASP A 25 10.48 -14.34 8.61
C ASP A 25 9.29 -13.50 9.10
N LYS A 26 9.13 -13.38 10.42
CA LYS A 26 8.14 -12.47 11.00
C LYS A 26 8.67 -11.04 10.82
N LEU A 27 8.17 -10.34 9.79
CA LEU A 27 8.62 -8.98 9.48
C LEU A 27 8.05 -7.98 10.48
N THR A 28 6.77 -8.13 10.85
CA THR A 28 6.13 -7.25 11.84
C THR A 28 5.10 -7.97 12.73
N ASP A 29 4.88 -7.39 13.90
CA ASP A 29 3.74 -7.72 14.76
C ASP A 29 2.44 -7.14 14.18
N LYS A 30 1.30 -7.72 14.55
CA LYS A 30 0.01 -7.12 14.18
C LYS A 30 -0.09 -5.73 14.80
N ALA A 31 -0.27 -4.71 13.98
CA ALA A 31 -0.44 -3.34 14.46
C ALA A 31 -1.70 -3.23 15.33
N THR A 32 -1.54 -2.63 16.51
CA THR A 32 -2.65 -2.27 17.39
C THR A 32 -3.50 -1.17 16.74
N GLU A 33 -4.74 -0.98 17.20
CA GLU A 33 -5.59 0.13 16.73
C GLU A 33 -4.93 1.50 16.92
N GLN A 34 -4.18 1.68 18.01
CA GLN A 34 -3.44 2.91 18.26
C GLN A 34 -2.32 3.13 17.22
N GLN A 35 -1.57 2.08 16.88
CA GLN A 35 -0.52 2.17 15.84
C GLN A 35 -1.13 2.42 14.45
N GLN A 36 -2.24 1.76 14.14
CA GLN A 36 -3.00 1.99 12.92
C GLN A 36 -3.46 3.45 12.80
N GLU A 37 -3.96 4.04 13.89
CA GLU A 37 -4.37 5.45 13.91
C GLU A 37 -3.16 6.39 13.75
N GLN A 38 -2.02 6.09 14.37
CA GLN A 38 -0.79 6.87 14.18
C GLN A 38 -0.35 6.89 12.70
N VAL A 39 -0.43 5.76 11.99
CA VAL A 39 -0.12 5.70 10.56
C VAL A 39 -1.07 6.56 9.74
N LYS A 40 -2.38 6.49 10.01
CA LYS A 40 -3.39 7.31 9.32
C LYS A 40 -3.11 8.81 9.49
N GLN A 41 -2.81 9.23 10.72
CA GLN A 41 -2.51 10.64 11.01
C GLN A 41 -1.23 11.12 10.34
N GLU A 42 -0.17 10.30 10.34
CA GLU A 42 1.09 10.65 9.67
C GLU A 42 0.91 10.72 8.14
N VAL A 43 0.14 9.81 7.54
CA VAL A 43 -0.20 9.85 6.11
C VAL A 43 -0.89 11.16 5.74
N LEU A 44 -1.92 11.56 6.48
CA LEU A 44 -2.63 12.82 6.24
C LEU A 44 -1.68 14.01 6.39
N LYS A 45 -0.94 14.09 7.48
CA LYS A 45 0.02 15.17 7.75
C LYS A 45 1.05 15.32 6.63
N LEU A 46 1.62 14.23 6.13
CA LEU A 46 2.60 14.27 5.04
C LEU A 46 2.00 14.82 3.74
N LEU A 47 0.78 14.41 3.40
CA LEU A 47 0.08 14.92 2.22
C LEU A 47 -0.29 16.41 2.38
N GLU A 48 -0.80 16.78 3.55
CA GLU A 48 -1.18 18.17 3.86
C GLU A 48 0.02 19.11 3.79
N GLN A 49 1.19 18.66 4.28
CA GLN A 49 2.44 19.41 4.20
C GLN A 49 2.95 19.56 2.76
N GLU A 50 2.89 18.50 1.95
CA GLU A 50 3.37 18.53 0.56
C GLU A 50 2.48 19.41 -0.34
N TYR A 51 1.17 19.32 -0.17
CA TYR A 51 0.21 19.94 -1.08
C TYR A 51 -0.42 21.22 -0.54
N ASN A 52 -0.15 21.57 0.72
CA ASN A 52 -0.69 22.76 1.41
C ASN A 52 -2.22 22.86 1.30
N GLN A 53 -2.91 21.72 1.46
CA GLN A 53 -4.36 21.60 1.44
C GLN A 53 -4.79 20.44 2.35
N PRO A 54 -6.01 20.45 2.89
CA PRO A 54 -6.47 19.38 3.77
C PRO A 54 -6.90 18.11 3.00
N PHE A 55 -6.68 16.96 3.63
CA PHE A 55 -7.08 15.65 3.11
C PHE A 55 -7.94 14.89 4.12
N LYS A 56 -8.68 13.90 3.65
CA LYS A 56 -9.44 12.98 4.52
C LYS A 56 -9.31 11.54 4.05
N ILE A 57 -9.25 10.61 4.99
CA ILE A 57 -9.39 9.17 4.71
C ILE A 57 -10.88 8.84 4.73
N VAL A 58 -11.42 8.40 3.61
CA VAL A 58 -12.87 8.06 3.47
C VAL A 58 -13.14 6.57 3.54
N ASP A 59 -12.12 5.75 3.32
CA ASP A 59 -12.18 4.31 3.52
C ASP A 59 -10.84 3.81 4.04
N TYR A 60 -10.88 2.82 4.92
CA TYR A 60 -9.72 2.26 5.59
C TYR A 60 -9.92 0.79 5.90
N SER A 61 -8.92 -0.02 5.55
CA SER A 61 -8.81 -1.39 6.07
C SER A 61 -7.36 -1.72 6.40
N TYR A 62 -7.20 -2.57 7.41
CA TYR A 62 -5.92 -3.15 7.79
C TYR A 62 -6.00 -4.67 7.69
N GLU A 63 -5.13 -5.25 6.88
CA GLU A 63 -4.96 -6.69 6.76
C GLU A 63 -3.65 -7.11 7.43
N TYR A 64 -3.69 -8.21 8.19
CA TYR A 64 -2.51 -8.83 8.77
C TYR A 64 -2.50 -10.29 8.37
N GLY A 65 -1.45 -10.71 7.67
CA GLY A 65 -1.41 -12.04 7.08
C GLY A 65 -0.01 -12.49 6.69
N THR A 66 0.03 -13.67 6.08
CA THR A 66 1.26 -14.30 5.57
C THR A 66 1.23 -14.34 4.05
N HIS A 67 2.27 -13.83 3.38
CA HIS A 67 2.52 -14.14 1.97
C HIS A 67 3.71 -15.08 1.84
N TRP A 68 3.79 -15.80 0.72
CA TRP A 68 4.98 -16.57 0.38
C TRP A 68 6.03 -15.62 -0.23
N LYS A 69 7.29 -15.74 0.19
CA LYS A 69 8.39 -14.90 -0.32
C LYS A 69 8.60 -15.05 -1.84
N ASP A 70 8.26 -16.22 -2.39
CA ASP A 70 8.44 -16.55 -3.81
C ASP A 70 7.15 -17.17 -4.40
N LYS A 71 6.64 -16.55 -5.48
CA LYS A 71 5.42 -16.99 -6.20
C LYS A 71 5.63 -18.29 -7.00
N THR A 72 6.86 -18.66 -7.31
CA THR A 72 7.20 -19.93 -7.99
C THR A 72 7.21 -21.12 -7.03
N CYS A 73 7.23 -20.84 -5.72
CA CYS A 73 7.38 -21.79 -4.63
C CYS A 73 6.02 -22.34 -4.14
N ALA A 74 4.95 -22.23 -4.93
CA ALA A 74 3.60 -22.62 -4.54
C ALA A 74 3.39 -24.15 -4.31
N ILE A 75 4.40 -24.98 -4.63
CA ILE A 75 4.28 -26.44 -4.65
C ILE A 75 4.66 -27.11 -3.31
N ALA A 76 5.28 -26.42 -2.36
CA ALA A 76 5.60 -27.04 -1.08
C ALA A 76 5.48 -26.05 0.08
N SER A 77 4.80 -26.48 1.13
CA SER A 77 4.65 -25.87 2.46
C SER A 77 5.97 -25.56 3.20
N MET A 78 7.10 -25.52 2.48
CA MET A 78 8.47 -25.37 2.97
C MET A 78 9.08 -24.00 2.67
N CYS A 79 8.36 -23.11 1.99
CA CYS A 79 8.87 -21.78 1.67
C CYS A 79 8.69 -20.84 2.87
N PRO A 80 9.65 -19.93 3.16
CA PRO A 80 9.48 -18.97 4.23
C PRO A 80 8.28 -18.07 3.93
N LYS A 81 7.39 -17.97 4.92
CA LYS A 81 6.26 -17.04 4.91
C LYS A 81 6.72 -15.70 5.47
N GLU A 82 6.36 -14.61 4.84
CA GLU A 82 6.57 -13.28 5.38
C GLU A 82 5.26 -12.82 6.03
N ILE A 83 5.34 -12.45 7.31
CA ILE A 83 4.21 -11.91 8.07
C ILE A 83 4.29 -10.39 8.00
N TYR A 84 3.29 -9.77 7.38
CA TYR A 84 3.26 -8.34 7.09
C TYR A 84 1.87 -7.75 7.36
N GLY A 85 1.85 -6.47 7.74
CA GLY A 85 0.65 -5.66 7.79
C GLY A 85 0.42 -4.97 6.45
N VAL A 86 -0.83 -4.71 6.07
CA VAL A 86 -1.16 -3.93 4.88
C VAL A 86 -2.20 -2.89 5.26
N TYR A 87 -1.83 -1.62 5.14
CA TYR A 87 -2.75 -0.50 5.25
C TYR A 87 -3.31 -0.18 3.86
N LYS A 88 -4.62 -0.25 3.71
CA LYS A 88 -5.34 0.18 2.50
C LYS A 88 -6.18 1.39 2.85
N MET A 89 -5.99 2.49 2.13
CA MET A 89 -6.69 3.74 2.38
C MET A 89 -7.23 4.31 1.07
N LYS A 90 -8.48 4.75 1.09
CA LYS A 90 -8.99 5.70 0.09
C LYS A 90 -8.90 7.09 0.68
N ILE A 91 -8.10 7.95 0.05
CA ILE A 91 -7.84 9.31 0.51
C ILE A 91 -8.43 10.28 -0.51
N GLU A 92 -9.08 11.33 -0.01
CA GLU A 92 -9.75 12.37 -0.78
C GLU A 92 -9.20 13.77 -0.46
N THR A 93 -9.07 14.61 -1.48
CA THR A 93 -8.93 16.07 -1.29
C THR A 93 -10.27 16.63 -0.80
N ILE A 94 -10.23 17.59 0.13
CA ILE A 94 -11.47 18.24 0.59
C ILE A 94 -11.92 19.33 -0.40
N GLU A 95 -10.97 19.97 -1.08
CA GLU A 95 -11.26 20.99 -2.09
C GLU A 95 -11.82 20.38 -3.39
N THR A 96 -12.49 21.22 -4.20
CA THR A 96 -13.07 20.81 -5.49
C THR A 96 -12.03 20.93 -6.62
N PRO A 97 -11.89 19.93 -7.51
CA PRO A 97 -12.61 18.67 -7.53
C PRO A 97 -12.18 17.76 -6.38
N ASN A 98 -13.12 17.02 -5.80
CA ASN A 98 -12.79 16.00 -4.81
C ASN A 98 -12.10 14.84 -5.54
N LEU A 99 -10.76 14.88 -5.53
CA LEU A 99 -9.90 13.88 -6.13
C LEU A 99 -9.64 12.80 -5.10
N SER A 100 -9.78 11.54 -5.52
CA SER A 100 -9.58 10.39 -4.66
C SER A 100 -8.53 9.45 -5.21
N LEU A 101 -7.70 8.88 -4.33
CA LEU A 101 -6.75 7.84 -4.70
C LEU A 101 -6.75 6.74 -3.65
N ASN A 102 -6.74 5.50 -4.12
CA ASN A 102 -6.51 4.34 -3.28
C ASN A 102 -5.01 4.12 -3.14
N ILE A 103 -4.53 4.08 -1.90
CA ILE A 103 -3.13 3.77 -1.59
C ILE A 103 -3.03 2.47 -0.80
N ARG A 104 -1.91 1.79 -1.00
CA ARG A 104 -1.57 0.57 -0.29
C ARG A 104 -0.15 0.67 0.24
N ILE A 105 0.00 0.50 1.55
CA ILE A 105 1.27 0.55 2.27
C ILE A 105 1.50 -0.83 2.90
N GLU A 106 2.61 -1.47 2.57
CA GLU A 106 3.04 -2.74 3.17
C GLU A 106 3.94 -2.46 4.37
N ASP A 107 3.55 -2.97 5.54
CA ASP A 107 4.32 -2.91 6.78
C ASP A 107 5.25 -4.11 6.87
N ASP A 108 6.49 -3.89 6.45
CA ASP A 108 7.61 -4.83 6.56
C ASP A 108 8.35 -4.71 7.91
N GLY A 109 7.80 -3.96 8.87
CA GLY A 109 8.37 -3.72 10.18
C GLY A 109 9.50 -2.69 10.23
N LYS A 110 10.02 -2.18 9.10
CA LYS A 110 11.08 -1.15 9.08
C LYS A 110 10.93 -0.17 7.92
N ASN A 111 10.70 1.09 8.25
CA ASN A 111 10.72 2.21 7.29
C ASN A 111 9.66 2.12 6.19
N PHE A 112 8.57 1.36 6.36
CA PHE A 112 7.46 1.32 5.40
C PHE A 112 6.88 2.71 5.05
N MET A 113 6.97 3.67 6.00
CA MET A 113 6.58 5.06 5.76
C MET A 113 7.52 5.81 4.81
N ASP A 114 8.77 5.39 4.67
CA ASP A 114 9.69 5.99 3.71
C ASP A 114 9.32 5.63 2.27
N ASP A 115 8.83 4.40 2.05
CA ASP A 115 8.29 4.01 0.75
C ASP A 115 7.04 4.79 0.42
N PHE A 116 6.17 5.04 1.39
CA PHE A 116 5.03 5.96 1.22
C PHE A 116 5.50 7.37 0.83
N LYS A 117 6.47 7.93 1.56
CA LYS A 117 7.03 9.27 1.30
C LYS A 117 7.68 9.39 -0.08
N LYS A 118 8.34 8.34 -0.56
CA LYS A 118 9.02 8.37 -1.87
C LYS A 118 8.06 8.09 -3.02
N THR A 119 7.11 7.19 -2.81
CA THR A 119 6.28 6.65 -3.90
C THR A 119 4.99 7.43 -4.05
N TYR A 120 4.27 7.71 -2.96
CA TYR A 120 2.93 8.28 -3.03
C TYR A 120 2.94 9.79 -2.83
N VAL A 121 3.65 10.30 -1.81
CA VAL A 121 3.59 11.74 -1.45
C VAL A 121 3.88 12.66 -2.65
N PRO A 122 4.89 12.44 -3.50
CA PRO A 122 5.20 13.40 -4.57
C PRO A 122 4.14 13.43 -5.67
N ILE A 123 3.47 12.30 -5.92
CA ILE A 123 2.60 12.09 -7.09
C ILE A 123 1.10 12.04 -6.74
N PHE A 124 0.75 12.01 -5.47
CA PHE A 124 -0.60 11.71 -4.97
C PHE A 124 -1.67 12.55 -5.68
N TYR A 125 -1.56 13.88 -5.67
CA TYR A 125 -2.60 14.75 -6.21
C TYR A 125 -2.83 14.53 -7.72
N CYS A 126 -1.75 14.45 -8.50
CA CYS A 126 -1.85 14.29 -9.95
C CYS A 126 -2.20 12.86 -10.37
N GLY A 127 -1.80 11.86 -9.59
CA GLY A 127 -2.30 10.49 -9.72
C GLY A 127 -3.79 10.37 -9.38
N ALA A 128 -4.27 11.12 -8.39
CA ALA A 128 -5.68 11.21 -8.05
C ALA A 128 -6.50 11.89 -9.17
N LEU A 129 -5.93 12.90 -9.84
CA LEU A 129 -6.53 13.50 -11.05
C LEU A 129 -6.64 12.49 -12.21
N GLY A 130 -5.60 11.69 -12.44
CA GLY A 130 -5.65 10.59 -13.41
C GLY A 130 -6.75 9.58 -13.08
N SER A 131 -6.84 9.17 -11.81
CA SER A 131 -7.89 8.27 -11.32
C SER A 131 -9.29 8.87 -11.48
N TYR A 132 -9.44 10.17 -11.23
CA TYR A 132 -10.69 10.89 -11.42
C TYR A 132 -11.15 10.85 -12.88
N TYR A 133 -10.24 11.05 -13.84
CA TYR A 133 -10.56 10.91 -15.26
C TYR A 133 -11.01 9.50 -15.65
N ASP A 134 -10.37 8.49 -15.06
CA ASP A 134 -10.79 7.10 -15.26
C ASP A 134 -12.17 6.82 -14.67
N ASP A 135 -12.50 7.37 -13.51
CA ASP A 135 -13.82 7.26 -12.90
C ASP A 135 -14.90 7.94 -13.74
N LEU A 136 -14.64 9.15 -14.26
CA LEU A 136 -15.56 9.84 -15.17
C LEU A 136 -15.84 9.01 -16.42
N ARG A 137 -14.81 8.39 -16.98
CA ARG A 137 -14.91 7.50 -18.14
C ARG A 137 -15.74 6.27 -17.82
N ILE A 138 -15.43 5.56 -16.74
CA ILE A 138 -16.12 4.33 -16.33
C ILE A 138 -17.61 4.62 -16.07
N ASN A 139 -17.90 5.72 -15.39
CA ASN A 139 -19.25 6.12 -15.01
C ASN A 139 -19.98 6.94 -16.09
N LYS A 140 -19.37 7.16 -17.26
CA LYS A 140 -19.92 7.97 -18.38
C LYS A 140 -20.43 9.35 -17.94
N SER A 141 -19.76 9.94 -16.97
CA SER A 141 -20.18 11.21 -16.36
C SER A 141 -19.60 12.40 -17.12
N LYS A 142 -20.33 13.51 -17.15
CA LYS A 142 -19.83 14.81 -17.63
C LYS A 142 -19.62 15.72 -16.43
N VAL A 143 -18.58 16.55 -16.47
CA VAL A 143 -18.22 17.46 -15.36
C VAL A 143 -17.84 18.83 -15.88
N ASN A 144 -17.93 19.80 -14.98
CA ASN A 144 -17.52 21.18 -15.21
C ASN A 144 -16.00 21.24 -15.47
N THR A 145 -15.63 21.84 -16.60
CA THR A 145 -14.25 21.96 -17.08
C THR A 145 -13.40 22.92 -16.25
N ASP A 146 -13.98 23.96 -15.65
CA ASP A 146 -13.21 25.03 -14.99
C ASP A 146 -12.39 24.52 -13.78
N TYR A 147 -12.94 23.54 -13.06
CA TYR A 147 -12.26 22.92 -11.92
C TYR A 147 -11.16 21.94 -12.36
N LEU A 148 -11.41 21.23 -13.47
CA LEU A 148 -10.41 20.34 -14.06
C LEU A 148 -9.23 21.15 -14.60
N ASP A 149 -9.47 22.26 -15.28
CA ASP A 149 -8.41 23.13 -15.80
C ASP A 149 -7.47 23.63 -14.70
N LYS A 150 -8.01 23.93 -13.50
CA LYS A 150 -7.20 24.32 -12.33
C LYS A 150 -6.33 23.17 -11.83
N ALA A 151 -6.90 21.97 -11.67
CA ALA A 151 -6.16 20.79 -11.21
C ALA A 151 -5.08 20.38 -12.21
N GLU A 152 -5.39 20.44 -13.51
CA GLU A 152 -4.45 20.19 -14.60
C GLU A 152 -3.30 21.17 -14.59
N LYS A 153 -3.60 22.48 -14.52
CA LYS A 153 -2.57 23.52 -14.45
C LYS A 153 -1.68 23.34 -13.23
N TYR A 154 -2.25 22.94 -12.09
CA TYR A 154 -1.47 22.62 -10.90
C TYR A 154 -0.49 21.47 -11.17
N CYS A 155 -0.95 20.38 -11.79
CA CYS A 155 -0.11 19.24 -12.16
C CYS A 155 0.95 19.57 -13.21
N ASP A 156 0.61 20.38 -14.20
CA ASP A 156 1.54 20.83 -15.24
C ASP A 156 2.66 21.70 -14.66
N ASN A 157 2.32 22.61 -13.74
CA ASN A 157 3.30 23.44 -13.03
C ASN A 157 4.26 22.61 -12.16
N ARG A 158 3.84 21.42 -11.72
CA ARG A 158 4.68 20.46 -11.00
C ARG A 158 5.48 19.55 -11.93
N GLY A 159 5.34 19.69 -13.26
CA GLY A 159 5.98 18.81 -14.23
C GLY A 159 5.40 17.39 -14.24
N GLN A 160 4.15 17.21 -13.78
CA GLN A 160 3.52 15.91 -13.53
C GLN A 160 2.38 15.59 -14.50
N LYS A 161 2.41 16.20 -15.69
CA LYS A 161 1.38 16.07 -16.74
C LYS A 161 1.11 14.62 -17.14
N GLU A 162 2.17 13.82 -17.22
CA GLU A 162 2.11 12.40 -17.59
C GLU A 162 1.27 11.53 -16.65
N LEU A 163 1.02 11.97 -15.41
CA LEU A 163 0.24 11.21 -14.43
C LEU A 163 -1.28 11.22 -14.71
N TYR A 164 -1.79 12.19 -15.48
CA TYR A 164 -3.23 12.29 -15.77
C TYR A 164 -3.57 12.38 -17.26
N GLU A 165 -2.63 12.83 -18.12
CA GLU A 165 -2.92 13.14 -19.52
C GLU A 165 -3.47 11.94 -20.31
N ARG A 166 -2.94 10.74 -20.05
CA ARG A 166 -3.42 9.51 -20.70
C ARG A 166 -4.89 9.24 -20.35
N SER A 167 -5.24 9.28 -19.07
CA SER A 167 -6.62 9.04 -18.62
C SER A 167 -7.57 10.11 -19.14
N LYS A 168 -7.15 11.39 -19.13
CA LYS A 168 -7.88 12.50 -19.76
C LYS A 168 -8.16 12.24 -21.24
N TYR A 169 -7.14 11.91 -22.02
CA TYR A 169 -7.28 11.65 -23.45
C TYR A 169 -8.31 10.55 -23.74
N ILE A 170 -8.24 9.44 -22.99
CA ILE A 170 -9.16 8.32 -23.15
C ILE A 170 -10.59 8.73 -22.75
N TYR A 171 -10.77 9.49 -21.67
CA TYR A 171 -12.07 10.04 -21.28
C TYR A 171 -12.69 10.91 -22.38
N LEU A 172 -11.94 11.91 -22.87
CA LEU A 172 -12.43 12.83 -23.92
C LEU A 172 -12.80 12.08 -25.21
N ARG A 173 -12.03 11.06 -25.60
CA ARG A 173 -12.34 10.22 -26.77
C ARG A 173 -13.63 9.40 -26.61
N ASN A 174 -14.02 9.08 -25.38
CA ASN A 174 -15.28 8.35 -25.12
C ASN A 174 -16.50 9.28 -25.05
N LEU A 175 -16.31 10.57 -24.78
CA LEU A 175 -17.40 11.56 -24.82
C LEU A 175 -17.83 11.93 -26.25
N SER A 176 -16.96 11.72 -27.24
CA SER A 176 -17.22 12.02 -28.65
C SER A 176 -17.86 10.88 -29.44
N LYS A 177 -18.22 9.78 -28.76
CA LYS A 177 -18.93 8.62 -29.32
C LYS A 177 -20.35 8.54 -28.74
#